data_AF-A0A433C118-F1
#
_entry.id   AF-A0A433C118-F1
#
_cell.length_a   1.000
_cell.length_b   1.000
_cell.length_c   1.000
_cell.angle_alpha   90.00
_cell.angle_beta   90.00
_cell.angle_gamma   90.00
#
_symmetry.space_group_name_H-M   'P 1'
#
loop_
_entity.id
_entity.type
_entity.pdbx_description
1 polymer ?
#
loop_
_entity_poly.entity_id
_entity_poly.type
_entity_poly.pdbx_seq_one_letter_code
_entity_poly.pdbx_strand_id
1 'polypeptide(L)'
;LGFGAIGWVDDWRKVVNKDPEGMRSREKYFWQSVIGLLAALYLVFSISEVSNLRVFELFITWVRSGFDVDLPPKAGLLLPFFKEVSYPLGVFGFVILTYLVIVGSSNAVNLTDGLDGLAIMPVVMVGSSLGVFAYVTGSAVYSKYLLFPHIPGSGELLIFCSAMAGAGLAFLWFNTHPAQVFMGDVGALALGGALGTIAIIVRQEVVLAIMGGIFVVEALSVMLQVSWFKYTKRKYGEGRRLLKMAPLHHHFEKSGWKETQVVVRFWIITMLLCLLGLTTLKLR
;
A
#
# COMPACT_ATOMS: atom_id res chain seq x y z
N LEU A 1 -10.46 -3.00 -7.40
CA LEU A 1 -11.89 -2.66 -7.58
C LEU A 1 -12.57 -2.26 -6.27
N GLY A 2 -12.55 -3.11 -5.22
CA GLY A 2 -13.23 -2.82 -3.95
C GLY A 2 -12.90 -1.45 -3.31
N PHE A 3 -11.61 -1.13 -3.14
CA PHE A 3 -11.20 0.17 -2.59
C PHE A 3 -11.62 1.38 -3.45
N GLY A 4 -11.60 1.23 -4.78
CA GLY A 4 -12.08 2.28 -5.69
C GLY A 4 -13.59 2.50 -5.59
N ALA A 5 -14.37 1.44 -5.35
CA ALA A 5 -15.82 1.57 -5.11
C ALA A 5 -16.12 2.31 -3.80
N ILE A 6 -15.34 2.08 -2.73
CA ILE A 6 -15.45 2.84 -1.49
C ILE A 6 -15.17 4.33 -1.76
N GLY A 7 -14.06 4.61 -2.45
CA GLY A 7 -13.70 5.99 -2.80
C GLY A 7 -14.74 6.65 -3.69
N TRP A 8 -15.34 5.91 -4.62
CA TRP A 8 -16.42 6.40 -5.47
C TRP A 8 -17.65 6.79 -4.67
N VAL A 9 -18.09 5.95 -3.74
CA VAL A 9 -19.24 6.28 -2.88
C VAL A 9 -18.94 7.51 -2.01
N ASP A 10 -17.71 7.63 -1.52
CA ASP A 10 -17.28 8.78 -0.72
C ASP A 10 -17.30 10.09 -1.53
N ASP A 11 -16.65 10.10 -2.70
CA ASP A 11 -16.59 11.27 -3.58
C ASP A 11 -17.98 11.61 -4.15
N TRP A 12 -18.80 10.61 -4.48
CA TRP A 12 -20.19 10.82 -4.89
C TRP A 12 -21.01 11.52 -3.81
N ARG A 13 -20.89 11.12 -2.53
CA ARG A 13 -21.59 11.79 -1.42
C ARG A 13 -21.11 13.24 -1.25
N LYS A 14 -19.80 13.50 -1.36
CA LYS A 14 -19.24 14.85 -1.27
C LYS A 14 -19.83 15.78 -2.34
N VAL A 15 -19.90 15.31 -3.58
CA VAL A 15 -20.35 16.12 -4.72
C VAL A 15 -21.88 16.23 -4.80
N VAL A 16 -22.59 15.09 -4.73
CA VAL A 16 -24.03 15.05 -4.99
C VAL A 16 -24.85 15.47 -3.78
N ASN A 17 -24.47 15.01 -2.58
CA ASN A 17 -25.19 15.39 -1.36
C ASN A 17 -24.68 16.72 -0.79
N LYS A 18 -23.66 17.34 -1.40
CA LYS A 18 -23.00 18.57 -0.93
C LYS A 18 -22.56 18.48 0.54
N ASP A 19 -22.19 17.28 0.97
CA ASP A 19 -21.67 17.02 2.31
C ASP A 19 -20.14 17.13 2.27
N PRO A 20 -19.53 18.23 2.76
CA PRO A 20 -18.10 18.42 2.69
C PRO A 20 -17.32 17.39 3.52
N GLU A 21 -17.95 16.70 4.47
CA GLU A 21 -17.31 15.64 5.25
C GLU A 21 -17.32 14.28 4.54
N GLY A 22 -18.20 14.08 3.55
CA GLY A 22 -18.34 12.82 2.81
C GLY A 22 -18.77 11.64 3.68
N MET A 23 -18.20 10.46 3.43
CA MET A 23 -18.43 9.27 4.24
C MET A 23 -17.73 9.39 5.59
N ARG A 24 -18.47 9.13 6.67
CA ARG A 24 -17.92 9.10 8.04
C ARG A 24 -16.70 8.17 8.11
N SER A 25 -15.64 8.60 8.77
CA SER A 25 -14.38 7.84 8.82
C SER A 25 -14.54 6.40 9.34
N ARG A 26 -15.48 6.15 10.25
CA ARG A 26 -15.80 4.80 10.76
C ARG A 26 -16.43 3.89 9.70
N GLU A 27 -17.33 4.44 8.87
CA GLU A 27 -17.97 3.71 7.78
C GLU A 27 -16.95 3.40 6.68
N LYS A 28 -16.14 4.40 6.31
CA LYS A 28 -15.05 4.24 5.33
C LYS A 28 -14.07 3.16 5.77
N TYR A 29 -13.59 3.24 7.01
CA TYR A 29 -12.67 2.24 7.56
C TYR A 29 -13.32 0.85 7.67
N PHE A 30 -14.60 0.77 8.07
CA PHE A 30 -15.32 -0.52 8.11
C PHE A 30 -15.33 -1.23 6.76
N TRP A 31 -15.69 -0.53 5.67
CA TRP A 31 -15.69 -1.13 4.34
C TRP A 31 -14.29 -1.48 3.85
N GLN A 32 -13.29 -0.63 4.10
CA GLN A 32 -11.90 -0.95 3.81
C GLN A 32 -11.46 -2.21 4.57
N SER A 33 -11.88 -2.36 5.83
CA SER A 33 -11.55 -3.51 6.64
C SER A 33 -12.20 -4.79 6.12
N VAL A 34 -13.48 -4.73 5.73
CA VAL A 34 -14.19 -5.88 5.14
C VAL A 34 -13.49 -6.35 3.87
N ILE A 35 -13.19 -5.42 2.95
CA ILE A 35 -12.53 -5.74 1.68
C ILE A 35 -11.10 -6.23 1.92
N GLY A 36 -10.36 -5.57 2.82
CA GLY A 36 -8.99 -5.95 3.18
C GLY A 36 -8.89 -7.34 3.82
N LEU A 37 -9.81 -7.68 4.73
CA LEU A 37 -9.87 -9.01 5.36
C LEU A 37 -10.25 -10.09 4.36
N LEU A 38 -11.25 -9.84 3.50
CA LEU A 38 -11.62 -10.79 2.45
C LEU A 38 -10.45 -11.04 1.48
N ALA A 39 -9.75 -9.98 1.08
CA ALA A 39 -8.54 -10.11 0.26
C ALA A 39 -7.43 -10.89 0.98
N ALA A 40 -7.19 -10.60 2.27
CA ALA A 40 -6.19 -11.29 3.07
C ALA A 40 -6.49 -12.79 3.23
N LEU A 41 -7.74 -13.14 3.52
CA LEU A 41 -8.21 -14.53 3.60
C LEU A 41 -8.12 -15.24 2.26
N TYR A 42 -8.39 -14.56 1.14
CA TYR A 42 -8.21 -15.16 -0.18
C TYR A 42 -6.73 -15.39 -0.50
N LEU A 43 -5.87 -14.41 -0.23
CA LEU A 43 -4.46 -14.44 -0.57
C LEU A 43 -3.68 -15.50 0.22
N VAL A 44 -4.00 -15.74 1.50
CA VAL A 44 -3.29 -16.74 2.31
C VAL A 44 -3.37 -18.16 1.71
N PHE A 45 -4.51 -18.52 1.12
CA PHE A 45 -4.69 -19.81 0.46
C PHE A 45 -4.23 -19.80 -1.00
N SER A 46 -4.38 -18.67 -1.69
CA SER A 46 -3.99 -18.52 -3.12
C SER A 46 -2.49 -18.44 -3.35
N ILE A 47 -1.70 -18.14 -2.33
CA ILE A 47 -0.23 -18.12 -2.45
C ILE A 47 0.35 -19.54 -2.52
N SER A 48 -0.33 -20.51 -1.92
CA SER A 48 0.14 -21.91 -1.87
C SER A 48 -0.30 -22.73 -3.08
N GLU A 49 -1.34 -22.30 -3.80
CA GLU A 49 -1.96 -23.05 -4.89
C GLU A 49 -2.36 -22.14 -6.07
N VAL A 50 -2.17 -22.64 -7.29
CA VAL A 50 -2.49 -21.90 -8.53
C VAL A 50 -3.95 -22.12 -8.97
N SER A 51 -4.63 -23.16 -8.47
CA SER A 51 -5.99 -23.52 -8.87
C SER A 51 -7.03 -23.07 -7.85
N ASN A 52 -8.04 -22.31 -8.31
CA ASN A 52 -9.14 -21.82 -7.48
C ASN A 52 -9.89 -22.93 -6.72
N LEU A 53 -10.02 -24.12 -7.33
CA LEU A 53 -10.67 -25.26 -6.68
C LEU A 53 -9.88 -25.74 -5.46
N ARG A 54 -8.55 -25.82 -5.59
CA ARG A 54 -7.66 -26.21 -4.48
C ARG A 54 -7.60 -25.15 -3.40
N VAL A 55 -7.65 -23.87 -3.77
CA VAL A 55 -7.76 -22.76 -2.81
C VAL A 55 -9.01 -22.93 -1.95
N PHE A 56 -10.15 -23.27 -2.57
CA PHE A 56 -11.38 -23.54 -1.84
C PHE A 56 -11.30 -24.79 -0.96
N GLU A 57 -10.70 -25.88 -1.45
CA GLU A 57 -10.47 -27.10 -0.66
C GLU A 57 -9.59 -26.85 0.57
N LEU A 58 -8.51 -26.07 0.41
CA LEU A 58 -7.62 -25.68 1.51
C LEU A 58 -8.37 -24.85 2.55
N PHE A 59 -9.21 -23.90 2.11
CA PHE A 59 -10.05 -23.12 3.01
C PHE A 59 -11.03 -24.00 3.79
N ILE A 60 -11.75 -24.91 3.12
CA ILE A 60 -12.67 -25.83 3.79
C ILE A 60 -11.94 -26.77 4.75
N THR A 61 -10.74 -27.22 4.39
CA THR A 61 -9.91 -28.06 5.25
C THR A 61 -9.48 -27.30 6.51
N TRP A 62 -9.07 -26.04 6.38
CA TRP A 62 -8.72 -25.17 7.51
C TRP A 62 -9.90 -24.89 8.44
N VAL A 63 -11.10 -24.70 7.89
CA VAL A 63 -12.32 -24.53 8.70
C VAL A 63 -12.66 -25.84 9.43
N ARG A 64 -12.58 -26.99 8.74
CA ARG A 64 -12.89 -28.30 9.32
C ARG A 64 -11.87 -28.75 10.37
N SER A 65 -10.61 -28.33 10.26
CA SER A 65 -9.58 -28.61 11.26
C SER A 65 -9.72 -27.75 12.52
N GLY A 66 -10.69 -26.83 12.57
CA GLY A 66 -10.88 -25.94 13.71
C GLY A 66 -9.88 -24.78 13.74
N PHE A 67 -9.45 -24.30 12.57
CA PHE A 67 -8.49 -23.20 12.40
C PHE A 67 -7.06 -23.53 12.85
N ASP A 68 -6.62 -24.76 12.56
CA ASP A 68 -5.24 -25.15 12.81
C ASP A 68 -4.24 -24.21 12.09
N VAL A 69 -3.17 -23.83 12.80
CA VAL A 69 -2.21 -22.81 12.39
C VAL A 69 -1.18 -23.37 11.39
N ASP A 70 -1.04 -24.69 11.31
CA ASP A 70 0.02 -25.39 10.56
C ASP A 70 -0.31 -25.73 9.08
N LEU A 71 -1.46 -25.29 8.57
CA LEU A 71 -1.82 -25.42 7.16
C LEU A 71 -1.10 -24.39 6.26
N PRO A 72 -0.97 -24.67 4.95
CA PRO A 72 0.28 -25.10 4.30
C PRO A 72 1.51 -24.19 4.51
N PRO A 73 2.73 -24.77 4.55
CA PRO A 73 3.96 -24.08 4.90
C PRO A 73 4.53 -23.35 3.69
N LYS A 74 4.12 -22.09 3.47
CA LYS A 74 4.83 -21.12 2.60
C LYS A 74 4.53 -19.66 2.93
N ALA A 75 3.92 -19.35 4.08
CA ALA A 75 3.52 -17.99 4.49
C ALA A 75 4.56 -17.28 5.40
N GLY A 76 5.86 -17.54 5.18
CA GLY A 76 6.92 -16.88 5.94
C GLY A 76 7.14 -15.42 5.52
N LEU A 77 7.28 -14.51 6.49
CA LEU A 77 7.69 -13.13 6.17
C LEU A 77 9.11 -13.14 5.61
N LEU A 78 9.30 -12.64 4.40
CA LEU A 78 10.63 -12.49 3.81
C LEU A 78 11.25 -11.19 4.29
N LEU A 79 12.29 -11.30 5.10
CA LEU A 79 13.09 -10.13 5.46
C LEU A 79 14.05 -9.80 4.32
N PRO A 80 14.05 -8.57 3.79
CA PRO A 80 15.06 -8.16 2.82
C PRO A 80 16.45 -8.24 3.50
N PHE A 81 17.49 -8.49 2.72
CA PHE A 81 18.89 -8.60 3.16
C PHE A 81 19.27 -9.84 4.00
N PHE A 82 18.33 -10.74 4.32
CA PHE A 82 18.63 -12.00 5.02
C PHE A 82 18.06 -13.21 4.25
N LYS A 83 18.93 -14.10 3.75
CA LYS A 83 18.50 -15.27 2.94
C LYS A 83 17.74 -16.34 3.72
N GLU A 84 18.09 -16.53 4.99
CA GLU A 84 17.66 -17.70 5.78
C GLU A 84 16.62 -17.36 6.85
N VAL A 85 16.35 -16.08 7.10
CA VAL A 85 15.38 -15.65 8.11
C VAL A 85 14.01 -15.46 7.46
N SER A 86 13.20 -16.51 7.54
CA SER A 86 11.78 -16.48 7.18
C SER A 86 10.97 -16.69 8.46
N TYR A 87 10.28 -15.65 8.94
CA TYR A 87 9.46 -15.77 10.14
C TYR A 87 8.14 -16.48 9.83
N PRO A 88 7.84 -17.65 10.40
CA PRO A 88 6.61 -18.38 10.13
C PRO A 88 5.44 -17.65 10.80
N LEU A 89 4.67 -16.89 10.01
CA LEU A 89 3.54 -16.12 10.52
C LEU A 89 2.30 -17.00 10.81
N GLY A 90 2.25 -18.21 10.25
CA GLY A 90 1.04 -19.03 10.19
C GLY A 90 -0.09 -18.32 9.43
N VAL A 91 -1.27 -18.96 9.37
CA VAL A 91 -2.43 -18.40 8.66
C VAL A 91 -2.86 -17.05 9.27
N PHE A 92 -3.02 -16.99 10.60
CA PHE A 92 -3.48 -15.77 11.28
C PHE A 92 -2.49 -14.60 11.15
N GLY A 93 -1.20 -14.83 11.36
CA GLY A 93 -0.20 -13.76 11.25
C GLY A 93 -0.10 -13.24 9.82
N PHE A 94 -0.22 -14.12 8.82
CA PHE A 94 -0.23 -13.72 7.42
C PHE A 94 -1.47 -12.87 7.09
N VAL A 95 -2.66 -13.25 7.58
CA VAL A 95 -3.89 -12.50 7.37
C VAL A 95 -3.79 -11.10 8.00
N ILE A 96 -3.28 -11.00 9.24
CA ILE A 96 -3.09 -9.71 9.92
C ILE A 96 -2.10 -8.84 9.15
N LEU A 97 -0.95 -9.39 8.75
CA LEU A 97 0.05 -8.64 7.98
C LEU A 97 -0.54 -8.15 6.66
N THR A 98 -1.21 -9.04 5.91
CA THR A 98 -1.82 -8.71 4.61
C THR A 98 -2.88 -7.63 4.76
N TYR A 99 -3.72 -7.74 5.78
CA TYR A 99 -4.68 -6.71 6.13
C TYR A 99 -4.00 -5.35 6.38
N LEU A 100 -2.97 -5.33 7.22
CA LEU A 100 -2.23 -4.11 7.56
C LEU A 100 -1.55 -3.49 6.34
N VAL A 101 -0.96 -4.32 5.47
CA VAL A 101 -0.29 -3.85 4.24
C VAL A 101 -1.33 -3.27 3.27
N ILE A 102 -2.41 -3.98 2.97
CA ILE A 102 -3.40 -3.51 1.98
C ILE A 102 -4.14 -2.27 2.48
N VAL A 103 -4.73 -2.33 3.69
CA VAL A 103 -5.51 -1.21 4.25
C VAL A 103 -4.58 -0.05 4.63
N GLY A 104 -3.39 -0.35 5.15
CA GLY A 104 -2.39 0.65 5.49
C GLY A 104 -1.89 1.39 4.25
N SER A 105 -1.51 0.69 3.18
CA SER A 105 -1.09 1.33 1.93
C SER A 105 -2.21 2.14 1.28
N SER A 106 -3.45 1.64 1.30
CA SER A 106 -4.61 2.40 0.82
C SER A 106 -4.79 3.73 1.54
N ASN A 107 -4.71 3.75 2.88
CA ASN A 107 -4.84 4.98 3.65
C ASN A 107 -3.58 5.86 3.54
N ALA A 108 -2.39 5.27 3.45
CA ALA A 108 -1.14 6.02 3.33
C ALA A 108 -1.07 6.82 2.02
N VAL A 109 -1.51 6.23 0.89
CA VAL A 109 -1.61 6.95 -0.39
C VAL A 109 -2.68 8.04 -0.31
N ASN A 110 -3.85 7.75 0.27
CA ASN A 110 -4.91 8.76 0.46
C ASN A 110 -4.47 9.95 1.34
N LEU A 111 -3.73 9.72 2.42
CA LEU A 111 -3.17 10.80 3.25
C LEU A 111 -2.08 11.60 2.52
N THR A 112 -1.44 11.03 1.51
CA THR A 112 -0.38 11.70 0.73
C THR A 112 -0.96 12.52 -0.43
N ASP A 113 -2.19 12.26 -0.83
CA ASP A 113 -2.88 12.96 -1.93
C ASP A 113 -3.46 14.32 -1.47
N GLY A 114 -2.59 15.17 -0.93
CA GLY A 114 -2.95 16.50 -0.39
C GLY A 114 -2.42 17.69 -1.20
N LEU A 115 -1.56 17.45 -2.18
CA LEU A 115 -0.95 18.46 -3.06
C LEU A 115 -0.89 17.95 -4.51
N ASP A 116 -0.87 18.88 -5.46
CA ASP A 116 -0.89 18.62 -6.89
C ASP A 116 0.32 17.77 -7.34
N GLY A 117 0.06 16.55 -7.82
CA GLY A 117 1.10 15.62 -8.28
C GLY A 117 1.88 14.91 -7.16
N LEU A 118 1.58 15.16 -5.89
CA LEU A 118 2.35 14.62 -4.76
C LEU A 118 2.26 13.10 -4.66
N ALA A 119 1.06 12.52 -4.81
CA ALA A 119 0.84 11.10 -4.61
C ALA A 119 1.10 10.26 -5.87
N ILE A 120 0.68 10.72 -7.04
CA ILE A 120 0.64 9.86 -8.24
C ILE A 120 2.02 9.44 -8.74
N MET A 121 3.01 10.34 -8.76
CA MET A 121 4.33 9.99 -9.29
C MET A 121 5.05 8.97 -8.37
N PRO A 122 5.00 9.09 -7.03
CA PRO A 122 5.41 8.01 -6.14
C PRO A 122 4.67 6.69 -6.38
N VAL A 123 3.35 6.70 -6.64
CA VAL A 123 2.61 5.48 -6.98
C VAL A 123 3.16 4.84 -8.26
N VAL A 124 3.41 5.63 -9.31
CA VAL A 124 3.97 5.17 -10.58
C VAL A 124 5.35 4.53 -10.38
N MET A 125 6.24 5.18 -9.63
CA MET A 125 7.60 4.68 -9.37
C MET A 125 7.60 3.39 -8.55
N VAL A 126 6.83 3.35 -7.45
CA VAL A 126 6.73 2.17 -6.58
C VAL A 126 6.05 1.02 -7.32
N GLY A 127 4.95 1.29 -8.02
CA GLY A 127 4.22 0.30 -8.81
C GLY A 127 5.06 -0.31 -9.94
N SER A 128 5.82 0.52 -10.66
CA SER A 128 6.74 0.05 -11.69
C SER A 128 7.85 -0.83 -11.09
N SER A 129 8.40 -0.42 -9.94
CA SER A 129 9.42 -1.21 -9.22
C SER A 129 8.87 -2.56 -8.77
N LEU A 130 7.64 -2.60 -8.23
CA LEU A 130 6.95 -3.87 -7.92
C LEU A 130 6.67 -4.72 -9.16
N GLY A 131 6.41 -4.10 -10.32
CA GLY A 131 6.30 -4.79 -11.60
C GLY A 131 7.60 -5.54 -11.98
N VAL A 132 8.77 -4.96 -11.68
CA VAL A 132 10.05 -5.65 -11.86
C VAL A 132 10.16 -6.87 -10.94
N PHE A 133 9.76 -6.75 -9.68
CA PHE A 133 9.71 -7.90 -8.76
C PHE A 133 8.72 -8.97 -9.22
N ALA A 134 7.57 -8.56 -9.76
CA ALA A 134 6.59 -9.48 -10.33
C ALA A 134 7.16 -10.29 -11.50
N TYR A 135 7.89 -9.62 -12.41
CA TYR A 135 8.56 -10.29 -13.52
C TYR A 135 9.64 -11.28 -13.05
N VAL A 136 10.46 -10.88 -12.08
CA VAL A 136 11.52 -11.73 -11.52
C VAL A 136 10.96 -12.96 -10.81
N THR A 137 9.96 -12.79 -9.95
CA THR A 137 9.32 -13.88 -9.21
C THR A 137 8.52 -14.81 -10.13
N GLY A 138 7.96 -14.27 -11.21
CA GLY A 138 7.17 -15.00 -12.20
C GLY A 138 7.99 -15.78 -13.22
N SER A 139 9.29 -15.49 -13.36
CA SER A 139 10.19 -16.23 -14.27
C SER A 139 10.95 -17.33 -13.52
N ALA A 140 10.80 -18.58 -13.94
CA ALA A 140 11.50 -19.72 -13.33
C ALA A 140 13.04 -19.61 -13.42
N VAL A 141 13.55 -18.87 -14.42
CA VAL A 141 14.99 -18.65 -14.61
C VAL A 141 15.50 -17.59 -13.63
N TYR A 142 14.87 -16.42 -13.59
CA TYR A 142 15.31 -15.31 -12.75
C TYR A 142 15.06 -15.58 -11.27
N SER A 143 13.94 -16.19 -10.90
CA SER A 143 13.64 -16.53 -9.51
C SER A 143 14.68 -17.51 -8.96
N LYS A 144 15.11 -18.51 -9.74
CA LYS A 144 16.16 -19.45 -9.34
C LYS A 144 17.53 -18.76 -9.24
N TYR A 145 17.87 -17.90 -10.19
CA TYR A 145 19.17 -17.19 -10.19
C TYR A 145 19.31 -16.21 -9.01
N LEU A 146 18.24 -15.47 -8.70
CA LEU A 146 18.23 -14.46 -7.63
C LEU A 146 17.73 -15.01 -6.28
N LEU A 147 17.48 -16.32 -6.19
CA LEU A 147 17.00 -17.00 -4.97
C LEU A 147 15.67 -16.44 -4.43
N PHE A 148 14.76 -16.07 -5.34
CA PHE A 148 13.38 -15.72 -5.01
C PHE A 148 12.46 -16.94 -5.06
N PRO A 149 11.39 -16.98 -4.22
CA PRO A 149 10.33 -17.94 -4.42
C PRO A 149 9.72 -17.75 -5.80
N HIS A 150 9.61 -18.84 -6.54
CA HIS A 150 8.93 -18.82 -7.84
C HIS A 150 7.42 -18.79 -7.62
N ILE A 151 6.74 -17.80 -8.22
CA ILE A 151 5.30 -17.62 -8.11
C ILE A 151 4.72 -17.67 -9.53
N PRO A 152 4.20 -18.83 -9.97
CA PRO A 152 3.66 -18.99 -11.31
C PRO A 152 2.56 -17.97 -11.59
N GLY A 153 2.63 -17.30 -12.74
CA GLY A 153 1.64 -16.30 -13.17
C GLY A 153 1.79 -14.91 -12.53
N SER A 154 2.71 -14.69 -11.57
CA SER A 154 2.92 -13.34 -11.02
C SER A 154 3.42 -12.35 -12.07
N GLY A 155 4.01 -12.82 -13.16
CA GLY A 155 4.43 -12.00 -14.30
C GLY A 155 3.30 -11.19 -14.94
N GLU A 156 2.04 -11.66 -14.86
CA GLU A 156 0.87 -10.90 -15.34
C GLU A 156 0.68 -9.58 -14.58
N LEU A 157 1.17 -9.49 -13.33
CA LEU A 157 1.15 -8.24 -12.57
C LEU A 157 2.04 -7.17 -13.19
N LEU A 158 3.05 -7.53 -13.98
CA LEU A 158 3.84 -6.54 -14.73
C LEU A 158 2.94 -5.77 -15.69
N ILE A 159 2.03 -6.44 -16.40
CA ILE A 159 1.10 -5.81 -17.33
C ILE A 159 0.20 -4.82 -16.57
N PHE A 160 -0.34 -5.24 -15.42
CA PHE A 160 -1.12 -4.37 -14.56
C PHE A 160 -0.32 -3.16 -14.07
N CYS A 161 0.92 -3.36 -13.60
CA CYS A 161 1.81 -2.29 -13.17
C CYS A 161 2.15 -1.31 -14.31
N SER A 162 2.39 -1.81 -15.53
CA SER A 162 2.64 -0.98 -16.71
C SER A 162 1.41 -0.17 -17.11
N ALA A 163 0.21 -0.75 -17.05
CA ALA A 163 -1.04 -0.03 -17.28
C ALA A 163 -1.27 1.06 -16.22
N MET A 164 -1.03 0.73 -14.95
CA MET A 164 -1.09 1.69 -13.84
C MET A 164 -0.07 2.82 -13.99
N ALA A 165 1.15 2.52 -14.44
CA ALA A 165 2.18 3.51 -14.70
C ALA A 165 1.78 4.45 -15.85
N GLY A 166 1.31 3.90 -16.97
CA GLY A 166 0.83 4.69 -18.11
C GLY A 166 -0.36 5.59 -17.75
N ALA A 167 -1.36 5.04 -17.06
CA ALA A 167 -2.51 5.80 -16.57
C ALA A 167 -2.10 6.87 -15.56
N GLY A 168 -1.17 6.56 -14.65
CA GLY A 168 -0.66 7.51 -13.66
C GLY A 168 0.14 8.66 -14.27
N LEU A 169 0.95 8.39 -15.30
CA LEU A 169 1.66 9.44 -16.05
C LEU A 169 0.70 10.32 -16.86
N ALA A 170 -0.32 9.71 -17.48
CA ALA A 170 -1.37 10.46 -18.17
C ALA A 170 -2.20 11.31 -17.19
N PHE A 171 -2.52 10.79 -16.00
CA PHE A 171 -3.17 11.56 -14.94
C PHE A 171 -2.27 12.72 -14.47
N LEU A 172 -0.98 12.46 -14.27
CA LEU A 172 -0.01 13.47 -13.85
C LEU A 172 0.03 14.66 -14.82
N TRP A 173 -0.11 14.43 -16.12
CA TRP A 173 -0.21 15.51 -17.13
C TRP A 173 -1.29 16.55 -16.79
N PHE A 174 -2.42 16.12 -16.23
CA PHE A 174 -3.52 17.00 -15.84
C PHE A 174 -3.51 17.39 -14.36
N ASN A 175 -2.72 16.70 -13.53
CA ASN A 175 -2.66 16.89 -12.09
C ASN A 175 -1.41 17.66 -11.63
N THR A 176 -0.40 17.86 -12.48
CA THR A 176 0.73 18.74 -12.17
C THR A 176 0.26 20.16 -11.91
N HIS A 177 0.79 20.78 -10.85
CA HIS A 177 0.41 22.13 -10.46
C HIS A 177 0.53 23.15 -11.62
N PRO A 178 -0.53 23.93 -11.90
CA PRO A 178 -1.85 23.92 -11.25
C PRO A 178 -2.77 22.78 -11.76
N ALA A 179 -3.33 21.98 -10.85
CA ALA A 179 -4.15 20.81 -11.21
C ALA A 179 -5.47 21.18 -11.89
N GLN A 180 -5.77 20.44 -12.96
CA GLN A 180 -7.05 20.49 -13.69
C GLN A 180 -7.99 19.36 -13.25
N VAL A 181 -7.40 18.24 -12.80
CA VAL A 181 -8.13 17.05 -12.33
C VAL A 181 -7.53 16.60 -10.99
N PHE A 182 -8.40 16.37 -10.01
CA PHE A 182 -8.04 15.80 -8.72
C PHE A 182 -8.24 14.29 -8.71
N MET A 183 -7.40 13.57 -7.97
CA MET A 183 -7.43 12.09 -7.92
C MET A 183 -8.66 11.58 -7.15
N GLY A 184 -9.02 12.28 -6.07
CA GLY A 184 -10.13 11.92 -5.19
C GLY A 184 -9.84 10.64 -4.39
N ASP A 185 -10.78 10.30 -3.51
CA ASP A 185 -10.71 9.06 -2.72
C ASP A 185 -10.80 7.83 -3.63
N VAL A 186 -11.46 7.94 -4.79
CA VAL A 186 -11.52 6.87 -5.82
C VAL A 186 -10.12 6.41 -6.21
N GLY A 187 -9.28 7.35 -6.65
CA GLY A 187 -7.94 7.03 -7.14
C GLY A 187 -7.00 6.64 -6.01
N ALA A 188 -6.96 7.45 -4.93
CA ALA A 188 -5.96 7.27 -3.90
C ALA A 188 -6.15 5.96 -3.11
N LEU A 189 -7.40 5.61 -2.77
CA LEU A 189 -7.68 4.33 -2.09
C LEU A 189 -7.42 3.14 -3.01
N ALA A 190 -7.83 3.22 -4.28
CA ALA A 190 -7.64 2.14 -5.24
C ALA A 190 -6.15 1.86 -5.51
N LEU A 191 -5.36 2.92 -5.75
CA LEU A 191 -3.93 2.81 -6.05
C LEU A 191 -3.14 2.30 -4.84
N GLY A 192 -3.40 2.82 -3.64
CA GLY A 192 -2.73 2.33 -2.44
C GLY A 192 -3.09 0.87 -2.11
N GLY A 193 -4.36 0.48 -2.25
CA GLY A 193 -4.79 -0.90 -2.10
C GLY A 193 -4.18 -1.85 -3.15
N ALA A 194 -4.03 -1.37 -4.40
CA ALA A 194 -3.37 -2.12 -5.46
C ALA A 194 -1.87 -2.34 -5.16
N LEU A 195 -1.13 -1.31 -4.76
CA LEU A 195 0.28 -1.44 -4.37
C LEU A 195 0.47 -2.44 -3.23
N GLY A 196 -0.37 -2.36 -2.19
CA GLY A 196 -0.35 -3.32 -1.07
C GLY A 196 -0.63 -4.75 -1.52
N THR A 197 -1.62 -4.94 -2.39
CA THR A 197 -1.99 -6.26 -2.91
C THR A 197 -0.87 -6.86 -3.76
N ILE A 198 -0.29 -6.08 -4.68
CA ILE A 198 0.83 -6.53 -5.52
C ILE A 198 2.00 -6.94 -4.65
N ALA A 199 2.38 -6.12 -3.67
CA ALA A 199 3.51 -6.41 -2.78
C ALA A 199 3.34 -7.72 -2.01
N ILE A 200 2.12 -8.04 -1.57
CA ILE A 200 1.81 -9.32 -0.92
C ILE A 200 1.94 -10.48 -1.90
N ILE A 201 1.42 -10.34 -3.12
CA ILE A 201 1.52 -11.40 -4.15
C ILE A 201 2.99 -11.67 -4.50
N VAL A 202 3.81 -10.63 -4.68
CA VAL A 202 5.25 -10.79 -5.01
C VAL A 202 6.16 -11.02 -3.80
N ARG A 203 5.58 -11.10 -2.59
CA ARG A 203 6.29 -11.33 -1.32
C ARG A 203 7.36 -10.28 -1.00
N GLN A 204 7.03 -9.02 -1.29
CA GLN A 204 7.86 -7.84 -1.12
C GLN A 204 7.19 -6.80 -0.20
N GLU A 205 6.62 -7.24 0.91
CA GLU A 205 5.89 -6.41 1.87
C GLU A 205 6.80 -5.36 2.52
N VAL A 206 7.98 -5.78 2.98
CA VAL A 206 8.96 -4.88 3.62
C VAL A 206 9.57 -3.95 2.57
N VAL A 207 9.83 -4.46 1.37
CA VAL A 207 10.38 -3.64 0.28
C VAL A 207 9.37 -2.59 -0.18
N LEU A 208 8.06 -2.89 -0.16
CA LEU A 208 7.02 -1.88 -0.37
C LEU A 208 7.11 -0.77 0.69
N ALA A 209 7.31 -1.10 1.96
CA ALA A 209 7.46 -0.09 3.02
C ALA A 209 8.71 0.80 2.80
N ILE A 210 9.80 0.23 2.26
CA ILE A 210 11.01 0.98 1.89
C ILE A 210 10.74 1.88 0.67
N MET A 211 10.29 1.32 -0.45
CA MET A 211 10.06 2.05 -1.70
C MET A 211 8.97 3.11 -1.54
N GLY A 212 7.89 2.75 -0.83
CA GLY A 212 6.79 3.63 -0.44
C GLY A 212 7.07 4.44 0.84
N GLY A 213 8.34 4.63 1.22
CA GLY A 213 8.71 5.28 2.48
C GLY A 213 8.11 6.67 2.67
N ILE A 214 7.88 7.43 1.59
CA ILE A 214 7.14 8.70 1.64
C ILE A 214 5.71 8.48 2.15
N PHE A 215 4.96 7.52 1.59
CA PHE A 215 3.61 7.18 2.06
C PHE A 215 3.62 6.74 3.53
N VAL A 216 4.62 5.95 3.92
CA VAL A 216 4.78 5.47 5.29
C VAL A 216 5.03 6.63 6.26
N VAL A 217 5.97 7.53 5.93
CA VAL A 217 6.29 8.69 6.76
C VAL A 217 5.12 9.66 6.84
N GLU A 218 4.38 9.86 5.74
CA GLU A 218 3.17 10.68 5.73
C GLU A 218 2.10 10.12 6.68
N ALA A 219 1.80 8.81 6.58
CA ALA A 219 0.85 8.15 7.47
C ALA A 219 1.31 8.18 8.94
N LEU A 220 2.59 7.91 9.20
CA LEU A 220 3.19 7.97 10.55
C LEU A 220 3.13 9.39 11.13
N SER A 221 3.34 10.42 10.30
CA SER A 221 3.26 11.81 10.73
C SER A 221 1.88 12.16 11.29
N VAL A 222 0.82 11.69 10.63
CA VAL A 222 -0.57 11.87 11.07
C VAL A 222 -0.85 11.08 12.34
N MET A 223 -0.46 9.80 12.38
CA MET A 223 -0.66 8.94 13.55
C MET A 223 0.03 9.50 14.80
N LEU A 224 1.28 9.93 14.68
CA LEU A 224 2.05 10.53 15.77
C LEU A 224 1.45 11.86 16.22
N GLN A 225 1.08 12.74 15.28
CA GLN A 225 0.46 14.02 15.58
C GLN A 225 -0.86 13.87 16.34
N VAL A 226 -1.76 13.00 15.86
CA VAL A 226 -3.07 12.77 16.50
C VAL A 226 -2.90 12.12 17.87
N SER A 227 -2.02 11.13 17.98
CA SER A 227 -1.76 10.43 19.24
C SER A 227 -1.17 11.38 20.29
N TRP A 228 -0.20 12.21 19.89
CA TRP A 228 0.41 13.20 20.77
C TRP A 228 -0.57 14.30 21.21
N PHE A 229 -1.39 14.80 20.29
CA PHE A 229 -2.40 15.81 20.61
C PHE A 229 -3.43 15.27 21.63
N LYS A 230 -3.88 14.02 21.47
CA LYS A 230 -4.78 13.36 22.42
C LYS A 230 -4.11 13.12 23.78
N TYR A 231 -2.87 12.64 23.77
CA TYR A 231 -2.12 12.37 25.00
C TYR A 231 -1.89 13.65 25.81
N THR A 232 -1.42 14.71 25.16
CA THR A 232 -1.13 16.00 25.82
C THR A 232 -2.39 16.67 26.33
N LYS A 233 -3.49 16.64 25.57
CA LYS A 233 -4.79 17.11 26.04
C LYS A 233 -5.27 16.36 27.30
N ARG A 234 -5.08 15.04 27.35
CA ARG A 234 -5.46 14.22 28.50
C ARG A 234 -4.56 14.47 29.73
N LYS A 235 -3.26 14.70 29.53
CA LYS A 235 -2.28 14.83 30.61
C LYS A 235 -2.11 16.26 31.14
N TYR A 236 -2.17 17.25 30.25
CA TYR A 236 -1.84 18.65 30.55
C TYR A 236 -3.02 19.61 30.33
N GLY A 237 -4.22 19.11 29.98
CA GLY A 237 -5.41 19.94 29.70
C GLY A 237 -5.40 20.60 28.31
N GLU A 238 -4.23 20.79 27.71
CA GLU A 238 -4.06 21.44 26.40
C GLU A 238 -3.44 20.49 25.37
N GLY A 239 -3.99 20.50 24.15
CA GLY A 239 -3.47 19.71 23.04
C GLY A 239 -2.25 20.39 22.40
N ARG A 240 -1.09 19.76 22.48
CA ARG A 240 0.15 20.23 21.86
C ARG A 240 0.38 19.50 20.53
N ARG A 241 0.94 20.20 19.54
CA ARG A 241 1.25 19.67 18.20
C ARG A 241 2.74 19.36 18.09
N LEU A 242 3.11 18.23 17.46
CA LEU A 242 4.50 17.89 17.12
C LEU A 242 4.93 18.64 15.85
N LEU A 243 4.10 18.54 14.82
CA LEU A 243 4.26 19.21 13.53
C LEU A 243 3.37 20.45 13.47
N LYS A 244 3.81 21.50 12.77
CA LYS A 244 2.98 22.69 12.46
C LYS A 244 1.60 22.32 11.91
N MET A 245 1.57 21.37 11.00
CA MET A 245 0.36 20.74 10.44
C MET A 245 0.75 19.31 10.03
N ALA A 246 -0.17 18.36 10.16
CA ALA A 246 -0.02 17.01 9.60
C ALA A 246 -1.01 16.90 8.43
N PRO A 247 -0.67 16.18 7.33
CA PRO A 247 0.53 15.36 7.13
C PRO A 247 1.85 16.16 6.90
N LEU A 248 2.96 15.46 6.66
CA LEU A 248 4.32 16.03 6.61
C LEU A 248 4.50 17.05 5.48
N HIS A 249 3.88 16.87 4.31
CA HIS A 249 3.92 17.87 3.24
C HIS A 249 3.41 19.25 3.70
N HIS A 250 2.29 19.30 4.43
CA HIS A 250 1.77 20.56 4.98
C HIS A 250 2.67 21.17 6.06
N HIS A 251 3.43 20.34 6.80
CA HIS A 251 4.45 20.84 7.71
C HIS A 251 5.53 21.64 6.97
N PHE A 252 5.97 21.16 5.81
CA PHE A 252 6.97 21.85 4.99
C PHE A 252 6.42 23.11 4.35
N GLU A 253 5.18 23.10 3.87
CA GLU A 253 4.50 24.31 3.36
C GLU A 253 4.38 25.40 4.44
N LYS A 254 3.91 25.03 5.64
CA LYS A 254 3.87 25.94 6.81
C LYS A 254 5.25 26.33 7.33
N SER A 255 6.31 25.73 6.81
CA SER A 255 7.69 26.12 7.07
C SER A 255 8.30 27.00 5.98
N GLY A 256 7.50 27.39 4.98
CA GLY A 256 7.88 28.35 3.94
C GLY A 256 8.32 27.71 2.62
N TRP A 257 8.18 26.39 2.45
CA TRP A 257 8.46 25.75 1.16
C TRP A 257 7.28 25.95 0.21
N LYS A 258 7.57 26.11 -1.09
CA LYS A 258 6.53 26.13 -2.13
C LYS A 258 5.96 24.71 -2.31
N GLU A 259 4.68 24.60 -2.66
CA GLU A 259 4.04 23.31 -2.96
C GLU A 259 4.84 22.47 -3.97
N THR A 260 5.18 23.07 -5.13
CA THR A 260 5.98 22.40 -6.16
C THR A 260 7.37 21.96 -5.67
N GLN A 261 7.96 22.71 -4.73
CA GLN A 261 9.24 22.34 -4.11
C GLN A 261 9.09 21.11 -3.20
N VAL A 262 7.98 20.98 -2.47
CA VAL A 262 7.68 19.79 -1.65
C VAL A 262 7.48 18.57 -2.57
N VAL A 263 6.64 18.71 -3.59
CA VAL A 263 6.29 17.66 -4.56
C VAL A 263 7.54 17.08 -5.22
N VAL A 264 8.37 17.93 -5.86
CA VAL A 264 9.58 17.48 -6.57
C VAL A 264 10.59 16.83 -5.61
N ARG A 265 10.75 17.34 -4.39
CA ARG A 265 11.65 16.74 -3.41
C ARG A 265 11.18 15.36 -2.97
N PHE A 266 9.87 15.19 -2.78
CA PHE A 266 9.29 13.90 -2.43
C PHE A 266 9.47 12.90 -3.58
N TRP A 267 9.34 13.34 -4.83
CA TRP A 267 9.65 12.50 -5.99
C TRP A 267 11.11 12.04 -6.02
N ILE A 268 12.06 12.95 -5.76
CA ILE A 268 13.49 12.59 -5.69
C ILE A 268 13.73 11.55 -4.58
N ILE A 269 13.15 11.75 -3.39
CA ILE A 269 13.27 10.80 -2.28
C ILE A 269 12.67 9.45 -2.66
N THR A 270 11.46 9.42 -3.23
CA THR A 270 10.84 8.17 -3.68
C THR A 270 11.68 7.46 -4.74
N MET A 271 12.27 8.20 -5.69
CA MET A 271 13.16 7.61 -6.70
C MET A 271 14.36 6.93 -6.04
N LEU A 272 15.01 7.58 -5.08
CA LEU A 272 16.13 6.99 -4.33
C LEU A 272 15.71 5.76 -3.52
N LEU A 273 14.54 5.82 -2.88
CA LEU A 273 13.97 4.68 -2.14
C LEU A 273 13.60 3.51 -3.06
N CYS A 274 13.10 3.78 -4.27
CA CYS A 274 12.83 2.75 -5.27
C CYS A 274 14.13 2.09 -5.76
N LEU A 275 15.17 2.88 -6.03
CA LEU A 275 16.49 2.36 -6.39
C LEU A 275 17.06 1.49 -5.25
N LEU A 276 16.96 1.95 -4.00
CA LEU A 276 17.35 1.17 -2.83
C LEU A 276 16.55 -0.14 -2.73
N GLY A 277 15.23 -0.09 -2.92
CA GLY A 277 14.38 -1.27 -2.96
C GLY A 277 14.79 -2.25 -4.07
N LEU A 278 15.05 -1.77 -5.28
CA LEU A 278 15.50 -2.62 -6.38
C LEU A 278 16.87 -3.26 -6.12
N THR A 279 17.75 -2.63 -5.33
CA THR A 279 19.03 -3.28 -4.96
C THR A 279 18.82 -4.57 -4.15
N THR A 280 17.69 -4.72 -3.44
CA THR A 280 17.37 -5.95 -2.70
C THR A 280 17.07 -7.15 -3.60
N LEU A 281 16.95 -6.96 -4.92
CA LEU A 281 16.90 -8.06 -5.89
C LEU A 281 18.20 -8.88 -5.88
N LYS A 282 19.34 -8.23 -5.66
CA LYS A 282 20.66 -8.87 -5.70
C LYS A 282 21.29 -8.98 -4.32
N LEU A 283 20.98 -8.02 -3.45
CA LEU A 283 21.42 -7.96 -2.06
C LEU A 283 20.39 -8.67 -1.17
N ARG A 284 20.32 -9.99 -1.33
CA ARG A 284 19.89 -10.89 -0.27
C ARG A 284 21.11 -11.69 0.15
#